data_AF-A0A7K6GSL3-F1
#
_entry.id   AF-A0A7K6GSL3-F1
#
_cell.length_a   1.000
_cell.length_b   1.000
_cell.length_c   1.000
_cell.angle_alpha   90.00
_cell.angle_beta   90.00
_cell.angle_gamma   90.00
#
_symmetry.space_group_name_H-M   'P 1'
#
loop_
_entity.id
_entity.type
_entity.pdbx_description
1 polymer ?
#
loop_
_entity_poly.entity_id
_entity_poly.type
_entity_poly.pdbx_seq_one_letter_code
_entity_poly.pdbx_strand_id
1 'polypeptide(L)'
;IEDLLSPDTCVCRTDDRCLVEGLQDVSLEIVMPRGDSDHIVMVLGEQAGKVGQILQREPEREWALVQLGQDPQVLQLPYDSICHYLGRDKDN
;
A
#
# COMPACT_ATOMS: atom_id res chain seq x y z
N ILE A 1 -6.10 -4.31 -3.69
CA ILE A 1 -5.92 -4.91 -5.04
C ILE A 1 -5.45 -6.35 -4.85
N GLU A 2 -6.10 -7.34 -5.47
CA GLU A 2 -5.67 -8.74 -5.45
C GLU A 2 -4.87 -9.15 -6.70
N ASP A 3 -5.18 -8.60 -7.88
CA ASP A 3 -4.46 -8.91 -9.12
C ASP A 3 -4.49 -7.73 -10.11
N LEU A 4 -3.54 -7.68 -11.05
CA LEU A 4 -3.48 -6.68 -12.13
C LEU A 4 -3.79 -7.34 -13.48
N LEU A 5 -4.85 -6.88 -14.15
CA LEU A 5 -5.28 -7.42 -15.44
C LEU A 5 -4.63 -6.68 -16.62
N SER A 6 -4.35 -5.39 -16.46
CA SER A 6 -3.64 -4.53 -17.41
C SER A 6 -2.98 -3.38 -16.63
N PRO A 7 -2.13 -2.54 -17.25
CA PRO A 7 -1.45 -1.44 -16.54
C PRO A 7 -2.41 -0.52 -15.77
N ASP A 8 -3.63 -0.33 -16.30
CA ASP A 8 -4.63 0.59 -15.75
C ASP A 8 -5.86 -0.14 -15.20
N THR A 9 -5.88 -1.48 -15.16
CA THR A 9 -7.03 -2.25 -14.65
C THR A 9 -6.63 -3.35 -13.69
N CYS A 10 -7.40 -3.47 -12.63
CA CYS A 10 -7.12 -4.42 -11.56
C CYS A 10 -8.36 -5.20 -11.12
N VAL A 11 -8.09 -6.26 -10.37
CA VAL A 11 -9.08 -7.00 -9.57
C VAL A 11 -8.94 -6.53 -8.13
N CYS A 12 -10.02 -6.05 -7.55
CA CYS A 12 -10.09 -5.71 -6.14
C CYS A 12 -11.03 -6.63 -5.38
N ARG A 13 -10.73 -6.85 -4.10
CA ARG A 13 -11.65 -7.42 -3.14
C ARG A 13 -12.19 -6.28 -2.29
N THR A 14 -13.51 -6.14 -2.21
CA THR A 14 -14.17 -5.20 -1.30
C THR A 14 -14.18 -5.74 0.12
N ASP A 15 -14.50 -4.89 1.11
CA ASP A 15 -14.60 -5.30 2.52
C ASP A 15 -15.67 -6.38 2.75
N ASP A 16 -16.74 -6.37 1.95
CA ASP A 16 -17.76 -7.44 1.89
C ASP A 16 -17.25 -8.75 1.26
N ARG A 17 -15.94 -8.84 0.97
CA ARG A 17 -15.25 -9.97 0.33
C ARG A 17 -15.68 -10.26 -1.10
N CYS A 18 -16.44 -9.37 -1.73
CA CYS A 18 -16.81 -9.47 -3.14
C CYS A 18 -15.60 -9.15 -4.02
N LEU A 19 -15.40 -9.97 -5.05
CA LEU A 19 -14.38 -9.73 -6.08
C LEU A 19 -14.98 -8.81 -7.15
N VAL A 20 -14.28 -7.74 -7.49
CA VAL A 20 -14.65 -6.80 -8.54
C VAL A 20 -13.51 -6.73 -9.54
N GLU A 21 -13.79 -7.08 -10.79
CA GLU A 21 -12.82 -7.13 -11.88
C GLU A 21 -12.97 -5.92 -12.82
N GLY A 22 -11.90 -5.55 -13.52
CA GLY A 22 -11.93 -4.50 -14.54
C GLY A 22 -12.06 -3.08 -13.98
N LEU A 23 -11.71 -2.88 -12.71
CA LEU A 23 -11.67 -1.54 -12.10
C LEU A 23 -10.52 -0.76 -12.71
N GLN A 24 -10.85 0.39 -13.31
CA GLN A 24 -9.85 1.34 -13.78
C GLN A 24 -9.18 2.02 -12.59
N ASP A 25 -7.87 2.22 -12.64
CA ASP A 25 -7.06 2.79 -11.55
C ASP A 25 -7.61 4.14 -11.04
N VAL A 26 -8.20 4.94 -11.95
CA VAL A 26 -8.87 6.22 -11.64
C VAL A 26 -10.14 6.12 -10.79
N SER A 27 -10.66 4.90 -10.59
CA SER A 27 -11.89 4.63 -9.81
C SER A 27 -11.59 4.12 -8.40
N LEU A 28 -10.31 3.98 -8.04
CA LEU A 28 -9.87 3.51 -6.73
C LEU A 28 -9.56 4.70 -5.83
N GLU A 29 -10.16 4.72 -4.64
CA GLU A 29 -9.77 5.65 -3.60
C GLU A 29 -8.56 5.06 -2.85
N ILE A 30 -7.45 5.79 -2.82
CA ILE A 30 -6.27 5.38 -2.04
C ILE A 30 -6.62 5.54 -0.55
N VAL A 31 -6.94 4.41 0.09
CA VAL A 31 -7.11 4.37 1.54
C VAL A 31 -5.74 4.52 2.17
N MET A 32 -5.40 5.75 2.54
CA MET A 32 -4.22 5.99 3.35
C MET A 32 -4.37 5.20 4.64
N PRO A 33 -3.36 4.41 5.04
CA PRO A 33 -3.34 3.81 6.37
C PRO A 33 -3.63 4.91 7.40
N ARG A 34 -4.36 4.64 8.49
CA ARG A 34 -4.78 5.65 9.49
C ARG A 34 -4.17 5.40 10.88
N GLY A 35 -3.57 4.24 11.12
CA GLY A 35 -2.91 3.87 12.37
C GLY A 35 -1.40 4.10 12.34
N ASP A 36 -0.86 4.63 13.43
CA ASP A 36 0.57 4.54 13.70
C ASP A 36 0.96 3.06 13.69
N SER A 37 1.99 2.66 12.93
CA SER A 37 2.40 1.26 12.71
C SER A 37 1.68 0.46 11.60
N ASP A 38 0.88 1.10 10.74
CA ASP A 38 0.30 0.39 9.60
C ASP A 38 1.40 -0.13 8.65
N HIS A 39 1.18 -1.36 8.16
CA HIS A 39 2.05 -1.98 7.17
C HIS A 39 1.71 -1.42 5.79
N ILE A 40 2.73 -1.13 5.00
CA ILE A 40 2.60 -0.67 3.63
C ILE A 40 3.35 -1.58 2.69
N VAL A 41 2.94 -1.58 1.42
CA VAL A 41 3.68 -2.20 0.33
C VAL A 41 4.13 -1.10 -0.62
N MET A 42 5.39 -1.19 -1.03
CA MET A 42 5.95 -0.35 -2.08
C MET A 42 5.30 -0.71 -3.41
N VAL A 43 4.72 0.26 -4.09
CA VAL A 43 4.12 0.05 -5.42
C VAL A 43 4.95 0.66 -6.55
N LEU A 44 5.87 1.58 -6.23
CA LEU A 44 6.73 2.25 -7.21
C LEU A 44 8.21 2.21 -6.79
N GLY A 45 9.11 2.34 -7.78
CA GLY A 45 10.56 2.41 -7.59
C GLY A 45 11.28 1.07 -7.45
N GLU A 46 12.58 1.11 -7.15
CA GLU A 46 13.46 -0.09 -7.06
C GLU A 46 13.04 -1.06 -5.94
N GLN A 47 12.29 -0.57 -4.96
CA GLN A 47 11.83 -1.35 -3.82
C GLN A 47 10.39 -1.87 -4.00
N ALA A 48 9.79 -1.73 -5.19
CA ALA A 48 8.42 -2.18 -5.47
C ALA A 48 8.22 -3.67 -5.09
N GLY A 49 7.09 -3.97 -4.46
CA GLY A 49 6.74 -5.28 -3.92
C GLY A 49 7.25 -5.56 -2.50
N LYS A 50 8.12 -4.71 -1.92
CA LYS A 50 8.55 -4.86 -0.52
C LYS A 50 7.51 -4.33 0.45
N VAL A 51 7.35 -5.03 1.57
CA VAL A 51 6.50 -4.61 2.69
C VAL A 51 7.34 -3.85 3.71
N GLY A 52 6.80 -2.75 4.22
CA GLY A 52 7.40 -1.94 5.27
C GLY A 52 6.36 -1.48 6.28
N GLN A 53 6.82 -0.72 7.27
CA GLN A 53 5.99 -0.16 8.33
C GLN A 53 6.19 1.36 8.36
N ILE A 54 5.08 2.11 8.46
CA ILE A 54 5.17 3.56 8.66
C ILE A 54 5.60 3.86 10.09
N LEU A 55 6.70 4.59 10.23
CA LEU A 55 7.21 5.10 11.50
C LEU A 55 6.69 6.51 11.80
N GLN A 56 6.60 7.36 10.76
CA GLN A 56 6.16 8.75 10.89
C GLN A 56 5.46 9.20 9.62
N ARG A 57 4.50 10.11 9.76
CA ARG A 57 3.71 10.66 8.67
C ARG A 57 3.86 12.16 8.60
N GLU A 58 3.98 12.68 7.40
CA GLU A 58 4.05 14.11 7.13
C GLU A 58 3.00 14.46 6.07
N PRO A 59 1.70 14.49 6.43
CA PRO A 59 0.61 14.75 5.48
C PRO A 59 0.72 16.13 4.82
N GLU A 60 1.19 17.14 5.55
CA GLU A 60 1.43 18.49 5.00
C GLU A 60 2.51 18.53 3.92
N ARG A 61 3.38 17.50 3.89
CA ARG A 61 4.50 17.39 2.96
C ARG A 61 4.35 16.23 1.97
N GLU A 62 3.24 15.49 2.06
CA GLU A 62 2.88 14.37 1.18
C GLU A 62 3.87 13.18 1.20
N TRP A 63 4.50 12.89 2.34
CA TRP A 63 5.41 11.74 2.50
C TRP A 63 5.32 11.08 3.88
N ALA A 64 5.91 9.88 4.00
CA ALA A 64 6.07 9.12 5.25
C ALA A 64 7.49 8.57 5.43
N LEU A 65 7.94 8.43 6.69
CA LEU A 65 9.10 7.61 7.04
C LEU A 65 8.67 6.16 7.14
N VAL A 66 9.34 5.29 6.40
CA VAL A 66 9.04 3.87 6.32
C VAL A 66 10.28 3.06 6.60
N GLN A 67 10.14 2.03 7.43
CA GLN A 67 11.14 0.99 7.60
C GLN A 67 10.75 -0.22 6.74
N LEU A 68 11.64 -0.69 5.87
CA LEU A 68 11.36 -1.85 5.02
C LEU A 68 11.75 -3.15 5.74
N GLY A 69 10.78 -4.05 5.96
CA GLY A 69 11.01 -5.33 6.63
C GLY A 69 11.71 -5.20 7.99
N GLN A 70 12.84 -5.91 8.16
CA GLN A 70 13.70 -5.82 9.35
C GLN A 70 14.96 -4.97 9.11
N ASP A 71 15.03 -4.26 7.98
CA ASP A 71 16.17 -3.41 7.67
C ASP A 71 16.22 -2.23 8.66
N PRO A 72 17.37 -1.95 9.32
CA PRO A 72 17.49 -0.76 10.17
C PRO A 72 17.36 0.55 9.38
N GLN A 73 17.43 0.52 8.05
CA GLN A 73 17.30 1.69 7.20
C GLN A 73 15.85 2.22 7.16
N VAL A 74 15.72 3.51 7.44
CA VAL A 74 14.47 4.26 7.31
C VAL A 74 14.52 5.09 6.03
N LEU A 75 13.50 4.96 5.20
CA LEU A 75 13.35 5.68 3.94
C LEU A 75 12.24 6.71 4.05
N GLN A 76 12.50 7.90 3.52
CA GLN A 76 11.45 8.88 3.26
C GLN A 76 10.81 8.56 1.91
N LEU A 77 9.52 8.26 1.92
CA LEU A 77 8.78 7.82 0.74
C LEU A 77 7.53 8.67 0.53
N PRO A 78 7.29 9.16 -0.69
CA PRO A 78 6.06 9.88 -1.01
C PRO A 78 4.85 8.93 -0.95
N TYR A 79 3.68 9.46 -0.60
CA TYR A 79 2.48 8.64 -0.43
C TYR A 79 2.02 7.93 -1.72
N ASP A 80 2.31 8.51 -2.88
CA ASP A 80 2.01 7.89 -4.18
C ASP A 80 2.84 6.62 -4.47
N SER A 81 3.95 6.43 -3.75
CA SER A 81 4.84 5.27 -3.90
C SER A 81 4.53 4.11 -2.96
N ILE A 82 3.60 4.31 -2.02
CA ILE A 82 3.26 3.34 -0.98
C ILE A 82 1.74 3.12 -0.90
N CYS A 83 1.33 1.87 -0.74
CA CYS A 83 -0.07 1.49 -0.55
C CYS A 83 -0.23 0.76 0.78
N HIS A 84 -1.41 0.85 1.40
CA HIS A 84 -1.72 0.07 2.59
C HIS A 84 -1.59 -1.44 2.26
N TYR A 85 -0.74 -2.14 3.01
CA TYR A 85 -0.60 -3.58 2.91
C TYR A 85 -1.63 -4.26 3.80
N LEU A 86 -2.77 -4.63 3.20
CA LEU A 86 -3.85 -5.40 3.83
C LEU A 86 -3.57 -6.91 3.80
N GLY A 87 -2.30 -7.33 3.83
CA GLY A 87 -1.90 -8.73 3.65
C GLY A 87 -2.79 -9.68 4.44
N ARG A 88 -3.16 -10.82 3.81
CA ARG A 88 -4.02 -11.85 4.41
C ARG A 88 -3.58 -12.08 5.85
N ASP A 89 -4.51 -11.84 6.78
CA ASP A 89 -4.52 -12.46 8.09
C ASP A 89 -4.23 -13.95 7.87
N LYS A 90 -2.97 -14.33 8.05
CA LYS A 90 -2.62 -15.70 8.31
C LYS A 90 -2.45 -15.73 9.82
N ASP A 91 -3.53 -16.20 10.44
CA ASP A 91 -3.59 -16.80 11.76
C ASP A 91 -3.88 -15.81 12.90
N ASN A 92 -5.17 -15.69 13.25
CA ASN A 92 -5.68 -16.24 14.52
C ASN A 92 -7.20 -16.49 14.52
#